data_AF-A0A816YYU6-F1
#
_entry.id   AF-A0A816YYU6-F1
#
_cell.length_a   1.000
_cell.length_b   1.000
_cell.length_c   1.000
_cell.angle_alpha   90.00
_cell.angle_beta   90.00
_cell.angle_gamma   90.00
#
_symmetry.space_group_name_H-M   'P 1'
#
loop_
_entity.id
_entity.type
_entity.pdbx_description
1 polymer ?
#
loop_
_entity_poly.entity_id
_entity_poly.type
_entity_poly.pdbx_seq_one_letter_code
_entity_poly.pdbx_strand_id
1 'polypeptide(L)'
;MNPVFTNAAGMDKNVLQRYLALPQPDGKSMITYVWIDGTGENLRAKTRTCDKEPKSPDDVSWWNFDGSSTGQAEGSNSEVYLKPIALFKDPFTLGQDKVVLCETYNFDMKPTVTNHRAKCIEAMLAAEDQHPIFGLE
;
A
#
# COMPACT_ATOMS: atom_id res chain seq x y z
N MET A 1 -13.28 -18.04 22.12
CA MET A 1 -12.15 -17.25 22.63
C MET A 1 -12.54 -15.79 22.48
N ASN A 2 -12.59 -15.02 23.57
CA ASN A 2 -12.74 -13.58 23.46
C ASN A 2 -11.48 -13.02 22.79
N PRO A 3 -11.59 -12.12 21.80
CA PRO A 3 -10.41 -11.46 21.26
C PRO A 3 -9.71 -10.75 22.42
N VAL A 4 -8.45 -11.10 22.66
CA VAL A 4 -7.57 -10.29 23.51
C VAL A 4 -7.36 -9.00 22.74
N PHE A 5 -8.16 -7.98 23.05
CA PHE A 5 -7.87 -6.62 22.62
C PHE A 5 -6.56 -6.24 23.29
N THR A 6 -5.46 -6.30 22.55
CA THR A 6 -4.23 -5.66 22.97
C THR A 6 -4.53 -4.17 23.08
N ASN A 7 -4.53 -3.63 24.30
CA ASN A 7 -4.66 -2.18 24.48
C ASN A 7 -3.34 -1.52 24.05
N ALA A 8 -3.10 -1.47 22.74
CA ALA A 8 -1.92 -0.87 22.15
C ALA A 8 -1.80 0.62 22.52
N ALA A 9 -2.92 1.29 22.80
CA ALA A 9 -2.94 2.67 23.29
C ALA A 9 -2.31 2.80 24.69
N GLY A 10 -2.47 1.79 25.56
CA GLY A 10 -1.90 1.76 26.91
C GLY A 10 -0.41 1.43 26.99
N MET A 11 0.25 1.13 25.86
CA MET A 11 1.70 0.90 25.83
C MET A 11 2.49 2.20 25.95
N ASP A 12 3.64 2.16 26.63
CA ASP A 12 4.54 3.32 26.76
C ASP A 12 5.14 3.71 25.40
N LYS A 13 4.74 4.89 24.92
CA LYS A 13 5.15 5.43 23.62
C LYS A 13 6.61 5.90 23.60
N ASN A 14 7.19 6.19 24.75
CA ASN A 14 8.59 6.60 24.84
C ASN A 14 9.54 5.45 24.51
N VAL A 15 9.17 4.22 24.88
CA VAL A 15 9.95 3.03 24.54
C VAL A 15 10.00 2.86 23.02
N LEU A 16 8.85 2.95 22.34
CA LEU A 16 8.78 2.89 20.88
C LEU A 16 9.61 4.01 20.23
N GLN A 17 9.47 5.25 20.72
CA GLN A 17 10.17 6.41 20.16
C GLN A 17 11.70 6.24 20.20
N ARG A 18 12.24 5.59 21.23
CA ARG A 18 13.70 5.31 21.32
C ARG A 18 14.19 4.44 20.16
N TYR A 19 13.40 3.46 19.73
CA TYR A 19 13.75 2.60 18.60
C TYR A 19 13.55 3.32 17.26
N LEU A 20 12.46 4.08 17.10
CA LEU A 20 12.20 4.86 15.89
C LEU A 20 13.21 5.98 15.66
N ALA A 21 13.84 6.50 16.73
CA ALA A 21 14.87 7.53 16.65
C ALA A 21 16.27 6.98 16.31
N LEU A 22 16.45 5.66 16.20
CA LEU A 22 17.74 5.10 15.81
C LEU A 22 18.07 5.53 14.36
N PRO A 23 19.32 5.93 14.08
CA PRO A 23 19.74 6.21 12.72
C PRO A 23 19.51 5.00 11.82
N GLN A 24 18.76 5.19 10.74
CA GLN A 24 18.62 4.15 9.72
C GLN A 24 19.91 4.05 8.89
N PRO A 25 20.31 2.85 8.43
CA PRO A 25 21.48 2.70 7.59
C PRO A 25 21.38 3.52 6.30
N ASP A 26 22.49 4.14 5.90
CA ASP A 26 22.57 4.88 4.64
C ASP A 26 22.26 3.98 3.44
N GLY A 27 21.56 4.54 2.46
CA GLY A 27 21.15 3.81 1.25
C GLY A 27 20.08 2.74 1.47
N LYS A 28 19.50 2.60 2.67
CA LYS A 28 18.32 1.76 2.90
C LYS A 28 17.07 2.62 3.05
N SER A 29 15.96 2.09 2.57
CA SER A 29 14.63 2.67 2.78
C SER A 29 13.60 1.58 2.98
N MET A 30 12.61 1.84 3.82
CA MET A 30 11.41 1.03 3.94
C MET A 30 10.31 1.57 3.02
N ILE A 31 9.65 0.67 2.28
CA ILE A 31 8.51 1.00 1.44
C ILE A 31 7.30 0.24 1.94
N THR A 32 6.31 0.97 2.45
CA THR A 32 5.01 0.45 2.89
C THR A 32 4.04 0.46 1.72
N TYR A 33 3.68 -0.72 1.23
CA TYR A 33 2.68 -0.92 0.18
C TYR A 33 1.31 -0.89 0.84
N VAL A 34 0.40 -0.08 0.29
CA VAL A 34 -0.97 0.08 0.76
C VAL A 34 -1.93 -0.24 -0.37
N TRP A 35 -2.98 -1.02 -0.10
CA TRP A 35 -4.01 -1.38 -1.08
C TRP A 35 -5.37 -1.57 -0.43
N ILE A 36 -6.41 -1.61 -1.25
CA ILE A 36 -7.80 -1.89 -0.86
C ILE A 36 -8.06 -3.40 -0.96
N ASP A 37 -8.68 -4.00 0.06
CA ASP A 37 -8.97 -5.43 0.07
C ASP A 37 -10.25 -5.81 -0.69
N GLY A 38 -10.69 -7.07 -0.54
CA GLY A 38 -11.85 -7.61 -1.22
C GLY A 38 -13.19 -7.01 -0.79
N THR A 39 -13.25 -6.26 0.31
CA THR A 39 -14.48 -5.55 0.68
C THR A 39 -14.69 -4.28 -0.14
N GLY A 40 -13.62 -3.74 -0.74
CA GLY A 40 -13.65 -2.45 -1.44
C GLY A 40 -13.59 -1.24 -0.51
N GLU A 41 -13.53 -1.45 0.80
CA GLU A 41 -13.56 -0.38 1.82
C GLU A 41 -12.32 -0.39 2.73
N ASN A 42 -11.83 -1.57 3.08
CA ASN A 42 -10.73 -1.68 4.05
C ASN A 42 -9.36 -1.55 3.38
N LEU A 43 -8.44 -0.90 4.09
CA LEU A 43 -7.04 -0.82 3.71
C LEU A 43 -6.23 -1.97 4.32
N ARG A 44 -5.25 -2.46 3.55
CA ARG A 44 -4.21 -3.39 3.97
C ARG A 44 -2.85 -2.78 3.68
N ALA A 45 -1.85 -3.16 4.46
CA ALA A 45 -0.50 -2.70 4.25
C ALA A 45 0.55 -3.73 4.64
N LYS A 46 1.71 -3.66 3.97
CA LYS A 46 2.93 -4.38 4.36
C LYS A 46 4.17 -3.66 3.86
N THR A 47 5.29 -3.86 4.55
CA THR A 47 6.51 -3.09 4.32
C THR A 47 7.64 -4.00 3.84
N ARG A 48 8.44 -3.52 2.88
CA ARG A 48 9.72 -4.14 2.48
C ARG A 48 10.87 -3.17 2.66
N THR A 49 12.05 -3.71 2.90
CA THR A 49 13.31 -2.96 2.79
C THR A 49 13.77 -2.92 1.33
N CYS A 50 14.31 -1.79 0.90
CA CYS A 50 14.92 -1.57 -0.40
C CYS A 50 16.33 -0.98 -0.26
N ASP A 51 17.16 -1.21 -1.27
CA ASP A 51 18.57 -0.79 -1.32
C ASP A 51 18.78 0.64 -1.89
N LYS A 52 17.69 1.37 -2.10
CA LYS A 52 17.70 2.77 -2.55
C LYS A 52 16.38 3.43 -2.24
N GLU A 53 16.42 4.73 -1.97
CA GLU A 53 15.22 5.55 -1.91
C GLU A 53 14.57 5.67 -3.30
N PRO A 54 13.32 5.21 -3.50
CA PRO A 54 12.63 5.38 -4.77
C PRO A 54 12.21 6.84 -4.96
N LYS A 55 12.23 7.32 -6.20
CA LYS A 55 11.87 8.71 -6.55
C LYS A 55 10.52 8.78 -7.25
N SER A 56 10.09 7.69 -7.87
CA SER A 56 8.82 7.53 -8.54
C SER A 56 8.20 6.16 -8.22
N PRO A 57 6.88 5.97 -8.45
CA PRO A 57 6.26 4.65 -8.37
C PRO A 57 6.93 3.60 -9.27
N ASP A 58 7.46 4.00 -10.43
CA ASP A 58 8.14 3.11 -11.39
C ASP A 58 9.48 2.56 -10.86
N ASP A 59 10.10 3.24 -9.88
CA ASP A 59 11.29 2.75 -9.18
C ASP A 59 10.97 1.62 -8.18
N VAL A 60 9.69 1.39 -7.90
CA VAL A 60 9.20 0.43 -6.93
C VAL A 60 8.79 -0.84 -7.66
N SER A 61 9.41 -1.97 -7.30
CA SER A 61 9.05 -3.25 -7.93
C SER A 61 7.61 -3.64 -7.61
N TRP A 62 6.96 -4.35 -8.53
CA TRP A 62 5.74 -5.06 -8.20
C TRP A 62 5.97 -6.02 -7.04
N TRP A 63 4.89 -6.31 -6.33
CA TRP A 63 4.89 -7.32 -5.28
C TRP A 63 3.61 -8.15 -5.35
N ASN A 64 3.43 -9.06 -4.41
CA ASN A 64 2.27 -9.94 -4.36
C ASN A 64 1.90 -10.21 -2.90
N PHE A 65 0.68 -10.63 -2.64
CA PHE A 65 0.22 -11.08 -1.34
C PHE A 65 -0.77 -12.25 -1.50
N ASP A 66 -1.11 -12.89 -0.38
CA ASP A 66 -2.13 -13.92 -0.35
C ASP A 66 -3.53 -13.29 -0.31
N GLY A 67 -4.20 -13.33 -1.46
CA GLY A 67 -5.55 -12.82 -1.68
C GLY A 67 -6.63 -13.52 -0.85
N SER A 68 -6.41 -14.77 -0.44
CA SER A 68 -7.42 -15.53 0.31
C SER A 68 -7.68 -14.92 1.70
N SER A 69 -6.63 -14.39 2.33
CA SER A 69 -6.68 -13.66 3.62
C SER A 69 -7.30 -12.26 3.54
N THR A 70 -7.72 -11.86 2.33
CA THR A 70 -8.24 -10.51 2.03
C THR A 70 -9.55 -10.53 1.25
N GLY A 71 -10.11 -11.71 0.99
CA GLY A 71 -11.33 -11.86 0.18
C GLY A 71 -11.14 -11.52 -1.30
N GLN A 72 -9.93 -11.61 -1.83
CA GLN A 72 -9.59 -11.26 -3.22
C GLN A 72 -9.25 -12.47 -4.09
N ALA A 73 -9.13 -13.67 -3.52
CA ALA A 73 -8.90 -14.90 -4.26
C ALA A 73 -9.53 -16.11 -3.55
N GLU A 74 -10.00 -17.08 -4.35
CA GLU A 74 -10.53 -18.36 -3.89
C GLU A 74 -9.77 -19.52 -4.55
N GLY A 75 -9.78 -20.70 -3.91
CA GLY A 75 -9.20 -21.91 -4.49
C GLY A 75 -7.68 -22.03 -4.32
N SER A 76 -7.04 -22.77 -5.23
CA SER A 76 -5.62 -23.16 -5.11
C SER A 76 -4.62 -22.09 -5.56
N ASN A 77 -5.07 -21.03 -6.25
CA ASN A 77 -4.23 -19.92 -6.65
C ASN A 77 -4.69 -18.63 -5.97
N SER A 78 -4.05 -18.29 -4.86
CA SER A 78 -4.39 -17.13 -4.05
C SER A 78 -3.50 -15.91 -4.31
N GLU A 79 -2.60 -15.96 -5.31
CA GLU A 79 -1.72 -14.83 -5.58
C GLU A 79 -2.48 -13.63 -6.15
N VAL A 80 -2.33 -12.49 -5.47
CA VAL A 80 -2.77 -11.18 -5.96
C VAL A 80 -1.56 -10.26 -6.01
N TYR A 81 -1.41 -9.57 -7.13
CA TYR A 81 -0.28 -8.72 -7.45
C TYR A 81 -0.56 -7.26 -7.06
N LEU A 82 0.46 -6.59 -6.57
CA LEU A 82 0.46 -5.18 -6.20
C LEU A 82 1.27 -4.40 -7.24
N LYS A 83 0.60 -3.51 -7.95
CA LYS A 83 1.21 -2.56 -8.88
C LYS A 83 1.35 -1.21 -8.19
N PRO A 84 2.57 -0.70 -7.95
CA PRO A 84 2.80 0.65 -7.46
C PRO A 84 2.20 1.73 -8.37
N ILE A 85 1.50 2.70 -7.78
CA ILE A 85 0.80 3.75 -8.54
C ILE A 85 1.15 5.16 -8.07
N ALA A 86 1.15 5.40 -6.76
CA ALA A 86 1.39 6.73 -6.21
C ALA A 86 2.29 6.61 -4.99
N LEU A 87 3.36 7.40 -4.97
CA LEU A 87 4.42 7.33 -3.98
C LEU A 87 4.43 8.59 -3.12
N PHE A 88 4.49 8.40 -1.81
CA PHE A 88 4.47 9.47 -0.81
C PHE A 88 5.58 9.27 0.21
N LYS A 89 5.97 10.35 0.91
CA LYS A 89 6.85 10.25 2.07
C LYS A 89 6.11 9.55 3.21
N ASP A 90 6.78 8.68 3.96
CA ASP A 90 6.20 8.03 5.12
C ASP A 90 6.24 8.96 6.35
N PRO A 91 5.09 9.42 6.89
CA PRO A 91 5.07 10.30 8.05
C PRO A 91 5.27 9.56 9.38
N PHE A 92 5.25 8.23 9.39
CA PHE A 92 5.34 7.40 10.59
C PHE A 92 6.78 7.00 10.90
N THR A 93 7.55 6.64 9.88
CA THR A 93 8.96 6.22 10.03
C THR A 93 9.96 7.29 9.60
N LEU A 94 9.50 8.31 8.86
CA LEU A 94 10.27 9.49 8.43
C LEU A 94 11.47 9.14 7.54
N GLY A 95 12.35 10.12 7.30
CA GLY A 95 13.59 9.91 6.53
C GLY A 95 13.36 9.59 5.05
N GLN A 96 14.01 8.53 4.58
CA GLN A 96 13.96 8.06 3.18
C GLN A 96 12.77 7.12 2.91
N ASP A 97 12.02 6.77 3.95
CA ASP A 97 10.94 5.80 3.85
C ASP A 97 9.73 6.36 3.10
N LYS A 98 8.99 5.44 2.46
CA LYS A 98 7.88 5.78 1.58
C LYS A 98 6.65 4.95 1.88
N VAL A 99 5.50 5.54 1.58
CA VAL A 99 4.23 4.84 1.42
C VAL A 99 3.88 4.81 -0.06
N VAL A 100 3.49 3.66 -0.58
CA VAL A 100 3.09 3.48 -1.97
C VAL A 100 1.69 2.91 -2.06
N LEU A 101 0.78 3.67 -2.66
CA LEU A 101 -0.56 3.19 -2.98
C LEU A 101 -0.47 2.30 -4.22
N CYS A 102 -1.12 1.13 -4.14
CA CYS A 102 -1.06 0.11 -5.17
C CYS A 102 -2.44 -0.22 -5.75
N GLU A 103 -2.47 -0.55 -7.03
CA GLU A 103 -3.54 -1.33 -7.64
C GLU A 103 -3.35 -2.82 -7.38
N THR A 104 -4.45 -3.58 -7.42
CA THR A 104 -4.43 -5.03 -7.26
C THR A 104 -4.84 -5.74 -8.55
N TYR A 105 -4.13 -6.82 -8.87
CA TYR A 105 -4.34 -7.65 -10.05
C TYR A 105 -4.36 -9.14 -9.68
N ASN A 106 -5.25 -9.90 -10.31
CA ASN A 106 -5.29 -11.36 -10.16
C ASN A 106 -4.08 -12.03 -10.81
N PHE A 107 -3.95 -13.35 -10.62
CA PHE A 107 -2.90 -14.15 -11.25
C PHE A 107 -2.89 -14.12 -12.80
N ASP A 108 -4.03 -13.81 -13.42
CA ASP A 108 -4.15 -13.65 -14.88
C ASP A 108 -3.87 -12.22 -15.34
N MET A 109 -3.32 -11.38 -14.45
CA MET A 109 -3.00 -9.96 -14.66
C MET A 109 -4.20 -9.08 -15.02
N LYS A 110 -5.43 -9.54 -14.75
CA LYS A 110 -6.60 -8.68 -14.81
C LYS A 110 -6.79 -7.93 -13.48
N PRO A 111 -7.31 -6.69 -13.49
CA PRO A 111 -7.68 -5.99 -12.27
C PRO A 111 -8.58 -6.85 -11.38
N THR A 112 -8.37 -6.81 -10.06
CA THR A 112 -9.32 -7.42 -9.13
C THR A 112 -10.68 -6.71 -9.22
N VAL A 113 -11.74 -7.35 -8.70
CA VAL A 113 -13.10 -6.79 -8.71
C VAL A 113 -13.17 -5.43 -8.00
N THR A 114 -12.37 -5.23 -6.94
CA THR A 114 -12.32 -3.99 -6.16
C THR A 114 -11.29 -2.98 -6.66
N ASN A 115 -10.54 -3.29 -7.74
CA ASN A 115 -9.68 -2.31 -8.40
C ASN A 115 -10.51 -1.36 -9.27
N HIS A 116 -11.17 -0.39 -8.63
CA HIS A 116 -11.95 0.64 -9.31
C HIS A 116 -11.08 1.71 -10.00
N ARG A 117 -9.80 1.83 -9.61
CA ARG A 117 -8.87 2.76 -10.25
C ARG A 117 -8.65 2.43 -11.72
N ALA A 118 -8.57 1.14 -12.08
CA ALA A 118 -8.37 0.71 -13.46
C ALA A 118 -9.42 1.29 -14.43
N LYS A 119 -10.69 1.36 -14.03
CA LYS A 119 -11.75 2.00 -14.83
C LYS A 119 -11.74 3.53 -14.69
N CYS A 120 -11.43 4.04 -13.50
CA CYS A 120 -11.37 5.48 -13.25
C CYS A 120 -10.32 6.17 -14.13
N ILE A 121 -9.14 5.57 -14.28
CA ILE A 121 -8.08 6.17 -15.11
C ILE A 121 -8.48 6.26 -16.58
N GLU A 122 -9.22 5.27 -17.10
CA GLU A 122 -9.76 5.33 -18.48
C GLU A 122 -10.69 6.52 -18.66
N ALA A 123 -11.60 6.76 -17.71
CA ALA A 123 -12.52 7.89 -17.75
C ALA A 123 -11.80 9.25 -17.60
N MET A 124 -10.80 9.33 -16.72
CA MET A 124 -10.01 10.55 -16.50
C MET A 124 -9.17 10.91 -17.73
N LEU A 125 -8.57 9.92 -18.40
CA LEU A 125 -7.83 10.14 -19.66
C LEU A 125 -8.77 10.57 -20.79
N ALA A 126 -9.98 10.00 -20.86
CA ALA A 126 -10.96 10.40 -21.87
C ALA A 126 -11.46 11.85 -21.72
N ALA A 127 -11.33 12.44 -20.53
CA ALA A 127 -11.73 13.81 -20.22
C ALA A 127 -10.53 14.71 -19.90
N GLU A 128 -9.30 14.32 -20.27
CA GLU A 128 -8.07 15.01 -19.91
C GLU A 128 -8.08 16.49 -20.38
N ASP A 129 -8.64 16.74 -21.56
CA ASP A 129 -8.76 18.08 -22.16
C ASP A 129 -9.65 19.04 -21.35
N GLN A 130 -10.57 18.51 -20.55
CA GLN A 130 -11.47 19.29 -19.70
C GLN A 130 -10.82 19.73 -18.39
N HIS A 131 -9.63 19.21 -18.06
CA HIS A 131 -8.92 19.51 -16.82
C HIS A 131 -9.81 19.38 -15.56
N PRO A 132 -10.47 18.22 -15.34
CA PRO A 132 -11.40 18.06 -14.24
C PRO A 132 -10.69 18.21 -12.88
N ILE A 133 -11.28 19.00 -11.98
CA ILE A 133 -10.77 19.24 -10.61
C ILE A 133 -11.81 18.75 -9.61
N PHE A 134 -11.34 18.02 -8.59
CA PHE A 134 -12.18 17.46 -7.54
C PHE A 134 -11.70 17.90 -6.17
N GLY A 135 -12.65 18.16 -5.26
CA GLY A 135 -12.44 18.28 -3.83
C GLY A 135 -13.40 17.33 -3.12
N LEU A 136 -12.89 16.56 -2.16
CA LEU A 136 -13.66 15.57 -1.40
C LEU A 136 -13.56 15.96 0.09
N GLU A 137 -14.70 15.91 0.79
CA GLU A 137 -14.83 16.22 2.23
C GLU A 137 -14.90 14.96 3.08
#